data_AF-A0A945HY09-F1
#
_entry.id   AF-A0A945HY09-F1
#
_cell.length_a   1.000
_cell.length_b   1.000
_cell.length_c   1.000
_cell.angle_alpha   90.00
_cell.angle_beta   90.00
_cell.angle_gamma   90.00
#
_symmetry.space_group_name_H-M   'P 1'
#
loop_
_entity.id
_entity.type
_entity.pdbx_description
1 polymer ?
#
loop_
_entity_poly.entity_id
_entity_poly.type
_entity_poly.pdbx_seq_one_letter_code
_entity_poly.pdbx_strand_id
1 'polypeptide(L)'
;TIRNTFTNARQNNNVTIGLESEKIQNIDIGYIYRSPIIKARLTGFYSNFSDGTDLGFYFTENLGGLGLEQDAFIQEVMTNVGKQHIGAELGIEAQVTPTIKLKGAASVGQYTFNNNPNLYITSDDLDGPITFGDGTTNLKNYHVAGGPERAYQVGFEYRDPKFWWVGLTTNYFSNAYVDVNNLSRSDNFTTDFDGQPFNDYDSEVANELLKQEKFDDYVLVNIVGGKSWKINQYYIGFFATINNALDQEYITGGFEQGRKSNYRDLREDRSRENGSVFGSRYFFGTGASYYVNVYVRF
;
A
#
# COMPACT_ATOMS: atom_id res chain seq x y z
N THR A 1 -5.71 11.85 -13.16
CA THR A 1 -6.76 12.87 -13.37
C THR A 1 -7.89 12.45 -14.30
N ILE A 2 -7.68 11.95 -15.53
CA ILE A 2 -8.79 11.66 -16.49
C ILE A 2 -9.83 10.64 -15.96
N ARG A 3 -9.41 9.60 -15.23
CA ARG A 3 -10.33 8.58 -14.68
C ARG A 3 -11.23 9.12 -13.56
N ASN A 4 -10.78 10.15 -12.85
CA ASN A 4 -11.43 10.68 -11.65
C ASN A 4 -12.17 11.99 -11.91
N THR A 5 -12.32 12.37 -13.18
CA THR A 5 -13.03 13.60 -13.59
C THR A 5 -14.52 13.53 -13.31
N PHE A 6 -15.10 12.33 -13.42
CA PHE A 6 -16.51 12.07 -13.14
C PHE A 6 -16.64 11.22 -11.88
N THR A 7 -17.59 11.56 -11.01
CA THR A 7 -17.90 10.82 -9.78
C THR A 7 -18.35 9.39 -10.08
N ASN A 8 -19.20 9.24 -11.11
CA ASN A 8 -19.54 7.93 -11.67
C ASN A 8 -19.88 8.01 -13.17
N ALA A 9 -18.88 7.88 -14.03
CA ALA A 9 -19.06 7.92 -15.49
C ALA A 9 -19.98 6.81 -16.06
N ARG A 10 -20.31 5.76 -15.28
CA ARG A 10 -21.22 4.69 -15.69
C ARG A 10 -22.69 5.04 -15.46
N GLN A 11 -22.98 5.94 -14.53
CA GLN A 11 -24.34 6.29 -14.12
C GLN A 11 -24.69 7.74 -14.45
N ASN A 12 -23.73 8.66 -14.36
CA ASN A 12 -23.96 10.09 -14.59
C ASN A 12 -22.75 10.77 -15.23
N ASN A 13 -22.91 12.04 -15.60
CA ASN A 13 -21.86 12.92 -16.12
C ASN A 13 -21.45 13.99 -15.10
N ASN A 14 -21.65 13.74 -13.79
CA ASN A 14 -21.33 14.69 -12.75
C ASN A 14 -19.81 14.82 -12.57
N VAL A 15 -19.31 16.04 -12.71
CA VAL A 15 -17.90 16.35 -12.49
C VAL A 15 -17.60 16.37 -11.00
N THR A 16 -16.46 15.79 -10.61
CA THR A 16 -15.97 15.80 -9.24
C THR A 16 -15.86 17.23 -8.70
N ILE A 17 -16.57 17.53 -7.59
CA ILE A 17 -16.55 18.83 -6.92
C ILE A 17 -15.16 19.06 -6.30
N GLY A 18 -14.58 20.24 -6.54
CA GLY A 18 -13.24 20.58 -6.05
C GLY A 18 -12.11 19.83 -6.77
N LEU A 19 -12.35 19.36 -7.99
CA LEU A 19 -11.33 18.72 -8.82
C LEU A 19 -10.26 19.73 -9.23
N GLU A 20 -9.04 19.48 -8.79
CA GLU A 20 -7.85 20.18 -9.23
C GLU A 20 -6.89 19.24 -9.95
N SER A 21 -5.87 19.81 -10.59
CA SER A 21 -4.78 19.01 -11.15
C SER A 21 -3.80 18.65 -10.04
N GLU A 22 -3.63 17.36 -9.79
CA GLU A 22 -2.65 16.85 -8.83
C GLU A 22 -1.25 17.42 -9.14
N LYS A 23 -0.62 17.99 -8.12
CA LYS A 23 0.73 18.56 -8.20
C LYS A 23 1.68 17.65 -7.43
N ILE A 24 2.76 17.24 -8.09
CA ILE A 24 3.78 16.36 -7.51
C ILE A 24 5.11 17.10 -7.51
N GLN A 25 5.67 17.30 -6.33
CA GLN A 25 6.98 17.92 -6.13
C GLN A 25 7.94 16.87 -5.58
N ASN A 26 9.04 16.63 -6.27
CA ASN A 26 10.04 15.65 -5.89
C ASN A 26 11.40 16.31 -5.73
N ILE A 27 12.12 15.95 -4.67
CA ILE A 27 13.49 16.35 -4.40
C ILE A 27 14.28 15.08 -4.09
N ASP A 28 15.32 14.83 -4.87
CA ASP A 28 16.21 13.69 -4.70
C ASP A 28 17.65 14.16 -4.56
N ILE A 29 18.34 13.68 -3.53
CA ILE A 29 19.76 13.96 -3.30
C ILE A 29 20.49 12.64 -3.24
N GLY A 30 21.44 12.42 -4.15
CA GLY A 30 22.14 11.16 -4.28
C GLY A 30 23.66 11.29 -4.27
N TYR A 31 24.33 10.29 -3.71
CA TYR A 31 25.77 10.09 -3.82
C TYR A 31 26.06 8.70 -4.37
N ILE A 32 26.93 8.64 -5.38
CA ILE A 32 27.36 7.38 -6.02
C ILE A 32 28.84 7.20 -5.78
N TYR A 33 29.20 6.09 -5.13
CA TYR A 33 30.57 5.64 -4.98
C TYR A 33 30.84 4.50 -5.97
N ARG A 34 31.96 4.58 -6.68
CA ARG A 34 32.37 3.55 -7.63
C ARG A 34 33.87 3.28 -7.53
N SER A 35 34.18 2.02 -7.28
CA SER A 35 35.52 1.45 -7.34
C SER A 35 35.48 0.11 -8.09
N PRO A 36 36.63 -0.50 -8.41
CA PRO A 36 36.65 -1.82 -9.06
C PRO A 36 35.99 -2.93 -8.22
N ILE A 37 36.04 -2.82 -6.90
CA ILE A 37 35.53 -3.85 -5.97
C ILE A 37 34.12 -3.50 -5.49
N ILE A 38 33.88 -2.24 -5.13
CA ILE A 38 32.64 -1.77 -4.50
C ILE A 38 31.95 -0.73 -5.37
N LYS A 39 30.65 -0.90 -5.56
CA LYS A 39 29.73 0.10 -6.12
C LYS A 39 28.65 0.37 -5.08
N ALA A 40 28.43 1.62 -4.73
CA ALA A 40 27.37 2.00 -3.81
C ALA A 40 26.61 3.23 -4.32
N ARG A 41 25.33 3.31 -4.01
CA ARG A 41 24.47 4.46 -4.25
C ARG A 41 23.65 4.71 -2.99
N LEU A 42 23.75 5.91 -2.46
CA LEU A 42 22.86 6.42 -1.41
C LEU A 42 21.99 7.50 -2.03
N THR A 43 20.68 7.44 -1.86
CA THR A 43 19.72 8.44 -2.33
C THR A 43 18.79 8.80 -1.18
N GLY A 44 18.69 10.07 -0.81
CA GLY A 44 17.59 10.58 0.00
C GLY A 44 16.53 11.17 -0.92
N PHE A 45 15.25 10.92 -0.62
CA PHE A 45 14.14 11.41 -1.42
C PHE A 45 13.08 12.09 -0.54
N TYR A 46 12.43 13.08 -1.13
CA TYR A 46 11.26 13.75 -0.58
C TYR A 46 10.28 14.00 -1.72
N SER A 47 9.08 13.43 -1.60
CA SER A 47 7.99 13.60 -2.55
C SER A 47 6.78 14.16 -1.84
N ASN A 48 6.25 15.28 -2.33
CA ASN A 48 5.03 15.90 -1.83
C ASN A 48 3.98 15.93 -2.95
N PHE A 49 2.84 15.34 -2.67
CA PHE A 49 1.67 15.28 -3.52
C PHE A 49 0.63 16.23 -2.93
N SER A 50 0.04 17.08 -3.76
CA SER A 50 -1.07 17.96 -3.38
C SER A 50 -2.17 17.93 -4.43
N ASP A 51 -3.36 18.34 -4.02
CA ASP A 51 -4.52 18.48 -4.90
C ASP A 51 -4.93 17.14 -5.55
N GLY A 52 -4.61 16.03 -4.88
CA GLY A 52 -4.99 14.69 -5.30
C GLY A 52 -6.50 14.50 -5.22
N THR A 53 -7.01 13.55 -6.00
CA THR A 53 -8.42 13.15 -5.99
C THR A 53 -8.51 11.64 -5.95
N ASP A 54 -9.25 11.12 -4.98
CA ASP A 54 -9.49 9.69 -4.80
C ASP A 54 -10.99 9.37 -4.89
N LEU A 55 -11.30 8.19 -5.42
CA LEU A 55 -12.68 7.74 -5.66
C LEU A 55 -12.82 6.27 -5.22
N GLY A 56 -13.69 6.06 -4.24
CA GLY A 56 -14.09 4.74 -3.73
C GLY A 56 -15.53 4.41 -4.08
N PHE A 57 -15.83 3.12 -4.22
CA PHE A 57 -17.19 2.62 -4.45
C PHE A 57 -17.45 1.45 -3.53
N TYR A 58 -18.45 1.54 -2.66
CA TYR A 58 -18.80 0.47 -1.74
C TYR A 58 -20.20 0.62 -1.17
N PHE A 59 -20.70 -0.44 -0.55
CA PHE A 59 -21.97 -0.43 0.16
C PHE A 59 -21.73 -0.07 1.63
N THR A 60 -22.55 0.83 2.17
CA THR A 60 -22.46 1.31 3.55
C THR A 60 -23.83 1.31 4.21
N GLU A 61 -23.85 1.09 5.53
CA GLU A 61 -25.06 1.03 6.36
C GLU A 61 -25.02 2.15 7.41
N ASN A 62 -26.20 2.62 7.83
CA ASN A 62 -26.38 3.60 8.91
C ASN A 62 -25.48 4.86 8.76
N LEU A 63 -25.57 5.53 7.62
CA LEU A 63 -24.92 6.83 7.42
C LEU A 63 -25.44 7.85 8.43
N GLY A 64 -24.53 8.51 9.16
CA GLY A 64 -24.88 9.50 10.18
C GLY A 64 -25.29 10.86 9.59
N GLY A 65 -26.01 11.67 10.38
CA GLY A 65 -26.21 13.10 10.10
C GLY A 65 -27.24 13.49 9.04
N LEU A 66 -28.08 12.55 8.56
CA LEU A 66 -29.00 12.79 7.43
C LEU A 66 -30.48 12.62 7.76
N GLY A 67 -30.84 12.37 9.04
CA GLY A 67 -32.20 12.07 9.45
C GLY A 67 -32.74 10.76 8.87
N LEU A 68 -31.85 9.91 8.33
CA LEU A 68 -32.17 8.73 7.55
C LEU A 68 -31.20 7.60 7.93
N GLU A 69 -31.71 6.50 8.48
CA GLU A 69 -31.00 5.22 8.52
C GLU A 69 -31.08 4.61 7.11
N GLN A 70 -30.16 5.03 6.24
CA GLN A 70 -30.12 4.54 4.87
C GLN A 70 -28.90 3.67 4.62
N ASP A 71 -29.18 2.48 4.11
CA ASP A 71 -28.19 1.61 3.50
C ASP A 71 -28.12 1.96 2.02
N ALA A 72 -26.92 2.25 1.51
CA ALA A 72 -26.76 2.68 0.13
C ALA A 72 -25.45 2.18 -0.47
N PHE A 73 -25.48 1.96 -1.78
CA PHE A 73 -24.25 1.85 -2.56
C PHE A 73 -23.76 3.26 -2.87
N ILE A 74 -22.65 3.66 -2.26
CA ILE A 74 -22.12 5.02 -2.35
C ILE A 74 -20.88 5.09 -3.23
N GLN A 75 -20.70 6.26 -3.83
CA GLN A 75 -19.43 6.74 -4.35
C GLN A 75 -18.83 7.68 -3.32
N GLU A 76 -17.70 7.27 -2.75
CA GLU A 76 -16.91 8.10 -1.86
C GLU A 76 -15.92 8.92 -2.69
N VAL A 77 -15.94 10.24 -2.53
CA VAL A 77 -15.06 11.13 -3.26
C VAL A 77 -14.23 11.96 -2.31
N MET A 78 -12.91 11.84 -2.44
CA MET A 78 -11.96 12.69 -1.72
C MET A 78 -11.27 13.66 -2.67
N THR A 79 -11.21 14.92 -2.29
CA THR A 79 -10.44 15.96 -3.00
C THR A 79 -9.51 16.68 -2.07
N ASN A 80 -8.57 17.45 -2.63
CA ASN A 80 -7.48 18.06 -1.87
C ASN A 80 -6.69 16.97 -1.10
N VAL A 81 -6.44 15.82 -1.73
CA VAL A 81 -5.66 14.75 -1.09
C VAL A 81 -4.19 15.12 -1.14
N GLY A 82 -3.57 15.25 0.03
CA GLY A 82 -2.15 15.52 0.15
C GLY A 82 -1.40 14.37 0.82
N LYS A 83 -0.30 13.96 0.19
CA LYS A 83 0.56 12.85 0.65
C LYS A 83 2.01 13.31 0.67
N GLN A 84 2.78 12.81 1.63
CA GLN A 84 4.20 13.08 1.75
C GLN A 84 4.94 11.77 1.91
N HIS A 85 5.92 11.53 1.04
CA HIS A 85 6.84 10.41 1.12
C HIS A 85 8.24 10.95 1.39
N ILE A 86 8.86 10.51 2.47
CA ILE A 86 10.23 10.87 2.82
C ILE A 86 11.01 9.61 3.13
N GLY A 87 12.25 9.52 2.66
CA GLY A 87 13.06 8.35 2.95
C GLY A 87 14.47 8.40 2.39
N ALA A 88 15.17 7.30 2.58
CA ALA A 88 16.49 7.07 2.05
C ALA A 88 16.64 5.64 1.54
N GLU A 89 17.43 5.50 0.48
CA GLU A 89 17.72 4.26 -0.19
C GLU A 89 19.23 4.07 -0.30
N LEU A 90 19.71 2.88 0.06
CA LEU A 90 21.08 2.45 -0.09
C LEU A 90 21.11 1.20 -0.98
N GLY A 91 21.92 1.21 -2.02
CA GLY A 91 22.31 0.01 -2.76
C GLY A 91 23.81 -0.15 -2.72
N ILE A 92 24.31 -1.34 -2.41
CA ILE A 92 25.73 -1.69 -2.41
C ILE A 92 25.96 -3.03 -3.12
N GLU A 93 26.96 -3.09 -3.98
CA GLU A 93 27.45 -4.32 -4.58
C GLU A 93 28.96 -4.40 -4.39
N ALA A 94 29.45 -5.56 -3.92
CA ALA A 94 30.87 -5.84 -3.73
C ALA A 94 31.26 -7.11 -4.50
N GLN A 95 32.19 -6.97 -5.45
CA GLN A 95 32.84 -8.09 -6.14
C GLN A 95 34.02 -8.58 -5.28
N VAL A 96 33.74 -9.42 -4.29
CA VAL A 96 34.73 -9.87 -3.28
C VAL A 96 35.83 -10.71 -3.92
N THR A 97 35.48 -11.59 -4.85
CA THR A 97 36.41 -12.38 -5.66
C THR A 97 35.91 -12.40 -7.11
N PRO A 98 36.67 -12.89 -8.10
CA PRO A 98 36.15 -13.05 -9.47
C PRO A 98 34.90 -13.95 -9.58
N THR A 99 34.66 -14.81 -8.58
CA THR A 99 33.55 -15.78 -8.54
C THR A 99 32.45 -15.42 -7.54
N ILE A 100 32.73 -14.60 -6.52
CA ILE A 100 31.79 -14.26 -5.45
C ILE A 100 31.44 -12.78 -5.50
N LYS A 101 30.13 -12.51 -5.49
CA LYS A 101 29.57 -11.17 -5.43
C LYS A 101 28.56 -11.09 -4.28
N LEU A 102 28.66 -10.02 -3.49
CA LEU A 102 27.71 -9.69 -2.44
C LEU A 102 26.91 -8.45 -2.86
N LYS A 103 25.62 -8.45 -2.56
CA LYS A 103 24.69 -7.35 -2.81
C LYS A 103 23.98 -7.02 -1.52
N GLY A 104 23.75 -5.74 -1.29
CA GLY A 104 22.91 -5.24 -0.21
C GLY A 104 22.03 -4.12 -0.75
N ALA A 105 20.78 -4.09 -0.34
CA ALA A 105 19.91 -2.94 -0.57
C ALA A 105 19.09 -2.65 0.69
N ALA A 106 18.77 -1.39 0.90
CA ALA A 106 17.86 -0.93 1.95
C ALA A 106 17.08 0.26 1.42
N SER A 107 15.77 0.27 1.63
CA SER A 107 14.90 1.43 1.45
C SER A 107 14.15 1.63 2.76
N VAL A 108 14.28 2.81 3.33
CA VAL A 108 13.65 3.17 4.61
C VAL A 108 12.95 4.49 4.38
N GLY A 109 11.62 4.45 4.38
CA GLY A 109 10.78 5.62 4.23
C GLY A 109 9.69 5.72 5.29
N GLN A 110 8.95 6.81 5.18
CA GLN A 110 7.69 7.07 5.85
C GLN A 110 6.78 7.76 4.84
N TYR A 111 5.59 7.18 4.63
CA TYR A 111 4.62 7.61 3.63
C TYR A 111 3.31 7.93 4.35
N THR A 112 2.98 9.21 4.47
CA THR A 112 1.83 9.66 5.27
C THR A 112 0.98 10.68 4.54
N PHE A 113 -0.30 10.75 4.90
CA PHE A 113 -1.14 11.89 4.53
C PHE A 113 -0.64 13.17 5.22
N ASN A 114 -0.44 14.23 4.45
CA ASN A 114 0.11 15.50 4.96
C ASN A 114 -0.99 16.50 5.39
N ASN A 115 -2.24 16.22 5.05
CA ASN A 115 -3.40 17.05 5.35
C ASN A 115 -4.64 16.20 5.66
N ASN A 116 -5.75 16.90 5.91
CA ASN A 116 -7.10 16.36 6.06
C ASN A 116 -7.86 16.65 4.76
N PRO A 117 -8.02 15.66 3.86
CA PRO A 117 -8.71 15.86 2.60
C PRO A 117 -10.20 16.13 2.79
N ASN A 118 -10.79 16.80 1.80
CA ASN A 118 -12.25 16.99 1.73
C ASN A 118 -12.90 15.66 1.36
N LEU A 119 -14.04 15.35 1.94
CA LEU A 119 -14.81 14.13 1.69
C LEU A 119 -16.28 14.45 1.47
N TYR A 120 -16.82 13.89 0.40
CA TYR A 120 -18.25 13.81 0.20
C TYR A 120 -18.64 12.47 -0.41
N ILE A 121 -19.90 12.09 -0.25
CA ILE A 121 -20.45 10.88 -0.85
C ILE A 121 -21.55 11.26 -1.84
N THR A 122 -21.71 10.44 -2.88
CA THR A 122 -22.85 10.51 -3.81
C THR A 122 -23.45 9.12 -4.00
N SER A 123 -24.74 9.04 -4.31
CA SER A 123 -25.42 7.81 -4.70
C SER A 123 -26.64 8.15 -5.55
N ASP A 124 -27.16 7.18 -6.28
CA ASP A 124 -28.44 7.33 -6.99
C ASP A 124 -29.63 7.40 -6.00
N ASP A 125 -29.44 6.86 -4.79
CA ASP A 125 -30.44 6.88 -3.72
C ASP A 125 -30.42 8.20 -2.91
N LEU A 126 -29.53 9.14 -3.25
CA LEU A 126 -29.35 10.42 -2.56
C LEU A 126 -29.72 11.60 -3.49
N ASP A 127 -30.41 12.59 -2.94
CA ASP A 127 -30.84 13.80 -3.69
C ASP A 127 -29.67 14.73 -4.12
N GLY A 128 -28.44 14.42 -3.70
CA GLY A 128 -27.24 15.15 -4.08
C GLY A 128 -26.00 14.71 -3.29
N PRO A 129 -24.85 15.38 -3.51
CA PRO A 129 -23.65 15.15 -2.73
C PRO A 129 -23.84 15.48 -1.25
N ILE A 130 -23.32 14.61 -0.39
CA ILE A 130 -23.44 14.72 1.06
C ILE A 130 -22.06 14.84 1.69
N THR A 131 -21.93 15.78 2.62
CA THR A 131 -20.75 16.00 3.45
C THR A 131 -21.08 15.80 4.92
N PHE A 132 -20.09 15.42 5.71
CA PHE A 132 -20.22 15.25 7.16
C PHE A 132 -19.45 16.37 7.85
N GLY A 133 -20.06 17.02 8.84
CA GLY A 133 -19.38 18.07 9.61
C GLY A 133 -18.91 19.24 8.78
N ASP A 134 -17.61 19.54 8.87
CA ASP A 134 -16.95 20.57 8.05
C ASP A 134 -16.60 20.11 6.63
N GLY A 135 -16.95 18.88 6.26
CA GLY A 135 -16.69 18.28 4.96
C GLY A 135 -15.27 17.73 4.80
N THR A 136 -14.52 17.56 5.88
CA THR A 136 -13.16 17.02 5.87
C THR A 136 -13.04 15.68 6.60
N THR A 137 -11.93 15.00 6.36
CA THR A 137 -11.52 13.78 7.06
C THR A 137 -10.44 14.08 8.10
N ASN A 138 -10.12 13.12 8.94
CA ASN A 138 -9.06 13.16 9.95
C ASN A 138 -7.93 12.20 9.57
N LEU A 139 -7.45 12.30 8.33
CA LEU A 139 -6.42 11.41 7.78
C LEU A 139 -4.99 11.90 7.99
N LYS A 140 -4.78 13.16 8.39
CA LYS A 140 -3.43 13.68 8.58
C LYS A 140 -2.62 12.79 9.52
N ASN A 141 -1.39 12.46 9.10
CA ASN A 141 -0.44 11.55 9.75
C ASN A 141 -0.79 10.05 9.69
N TYR A 142 -1.91 9.63 9.08
CA TYR A 142 -2.10 8.23 8.76
C TYR A 142 -1.11 7.78 7.70
N HIS A 143 -0.70 6.52 7.76
CA HIS A 143 0.19 5.92 6.78
C HIS A 143 -0.58 5.63 5.48
N VAL A 144 0.05 5.89 4.35
CA VAL A 144 -0.49 5.61 3.03
C VAL A 144 -0.36 4.11 2.76
N ALA A 145 -1.45 3.45 2.42
CA ALA A 145 -1.42 2.06 1.98
C ALA A 145 -0.76 1.91 0.59
N GLY A 146 -0.14 0.76 0.33
CA GLY A 146 0.55 0.52 -0.94
C GLY A 146 1.80 -0.37 -0.84
N GLY A 147 2.12 -0.85 0.36
CA GLY A 147 3.20 -1.81 0.61
C GLY A 147 4.06 -1.42 1.81
N PRO A 148 5.15 -2.16 2.06
CA PRO A 148 6.07 -1.88 3.15
C PRO A 148 6.84 -0.57 2.92
N GLU A 149 6.89 0.31 3.93
CA GLU A 149 7.72 1.52 3.92
C GLU A 149 9.22 1.20 4.08
N ARG A 150 9.53 -0.01 4.55
CA ARG A 150 10.89 -0.45 4.82
C ARG A 150 11.15 -1.80 4.16
N ALA A 151 12.18 -1.84 3.33
CA ALA A 151 12.62 -3.04 2.64
C ALA A 151 14.14 -3.18 2.72
N TYR A 152 14.62 -4.34 3.13
CA TYR A 152 16.04 -4.67 3.22
C TYR A 152 16.31 -5.92 2.41
N GLN A 153 17.42 -5.95 1.69
CA GLN A 153 17.85 -7.09 0.90
C GLN A 153 19.31 -7.39 1.16
N VAL A 154 19.62 -8.67 1.36
CA VAL A 154 20.99 -9.20 1.32
C VAL A 154 21.05 -10.27 0.24
N GLY A 155 22.01 -10.14 -0.67
CA GLY A 155 22.20 -11.02 -1.81
C GLY A 155 23.60 -11.60 -1.87
N PHE A 156 23.68 -12.87 -2.22
CA PHE A 156 24.90 -13.61 -2.50
C PHE A 156 24.81 -14.19 -3.92
N GLU A 157 25.85 -14.04 -4.72
CA GLU A 157 25.96 -14.64 -6.04
C GLU A 157 27.33 -15.33 -6.16
N TYR A 158 27.32 -16.60 -6.54
CA TYR A 158 28.50 -17.38 -6.87
C TYR A 158 28.45 -17.80 -8.34
N ARG A 159 29.53 -17.57 -9.07
CA ARG A 159 29.69 -17.92 -10.48
C ARG A 159 30.98 -18.71 -10.68
N ASP A 160 30.85 -19.96 -11.07
CA ASP A 160 31.98 -20.84 -11.31
C ASP A 160 32.52 -20.70 -12.75
N PRO A 161 33.84 -20.79 -12.97
CA PRO A 161 34.42 -20.80 -14.32
C PRO A 161 33.91 -21.93 -15.24
N LYS A 162 33.35 -23.03 -14.69
CA LYS A 162 32.73 -24.13 -15.44
C LYS A 162 31.25 -23.87 -15.76
N PHE A 163 30.88 -22.59 -15.95
CA PHE A 163 29.60 -22.15 -16.50
C PHE A 163 28.35 -22.51 -15.70
N TRP A 164 28.48 -22.67 -14.37
CA TRP A 164 27.33 -22.75 -13.46
C TRP A 164 27.38 -21.63 -12.43
N TRP A 165 26.22 -21.25 -11.91
CA TRP A 165 26.09 -20.16 -10.98
C TRP A 165 24.88 -20.35 -10.08
N VAL A 166 24.93 -19.75 -8.90
CA VAL A 166 23.84 -19.74 -7.92
C VAL A 166 23.76 -18.36 -7.27
N GLY A 167 22.54 -17.91 -7.00
CA GLY A 167 22.23 -16.70 -6.29
C GLY A 167 21.23 -16.99 -5.17
N LEU A 168 21.43 -16.34 -4.03
CA LEU A 168 20.53 -16.35 -2.89
C LEU A 168 20.23 -14.90 -2.53
N THR A 169 18.96 -14.54 -2.39
CA THR A 169 18.56 -13.23 -1.88
C THR A 169 17.57 -13.39 -0.74
N THR A 170 17.82 -12.70 0.37
CA THR A 170 16.92 -12.61 1.51
C THR A 170 16.41 -11.19 1.58
N ASN A 171 15.09 -11.04 1.61
CA ASN A 171 14.41 -9.75 1.68
C ASN A 171 13.61 -9.68 2.98
N TYR A 172 13.74 -8.60 3.75
CA TYR A 172 12.96 -8.34 4.95
C TYR A 172 12.12 -7.07 4.73
N PHE A 173 10.83 -7.18 5.00
CA PHE A 173 9.86 -6.12 4.79
C PHE A 173 9.17 -5.79 6.12
N SER A 174 8.98 -4.51 6.38
CA SER A 174 8.34 -4.03 7.60
C SER A 174 7.61 -2.71 7.35
N ASN A 175 6.76 -2.32 8.30
CA ASN A 175 5.98 -1.07 8.23
C ASN A 175 5.06 -1.04 7.00
N ALA A 176 4.26 -2.09 6.82
CA ALA A 176 3.13 -2.05 5.91
C ALA A 176 1.85 -1.80 6.72
N TYR A 177 0.94 -0.98 6.18
CA TYR A 177 -0.28 -0.56 6.88
C TYR A 177 -1.51 -0.84 6.03
N VAL A 178 -2.63 -1.11 6.70
CA VAL A 178 -3.94 -1.25 6.05
C VAL A 178 -4.40 0.10 5.49
N ASP A 179 -5.08 0.07 4.35
CA ASP A 179 -5.79 1.24 3.84
C ASP A 179 -6.98 1.54 4.75
N VAL A 180 -7.05 2.75 5.26
CA VAL A 180 -8.08 3.11 6.25
C VAL A 180 -9.40 3.46 5.57
N ASN A 181 -10.50 3.24 6.27
CA ASN A 181 -11.78 3.71 5.79
C ASN A 181 -11.91 5.22 6.04
N ASN A 182 -11.99 6.00 4.96
CA ASN A 182 -12.01 7.47 5.03
C ASN A 182 -13.27 8.00 5.73
N LEU A 183 -14.41 7.35 5.51
CA LEU A 183 -15.68 7.68 6.15
C LEU A 183 -15.65 7.48 7.68
N SER A 184 -14.99 6.42 8.17
CA SER A 184 -14.71 6.23 9.60
C SER A 184 -13.73 7.26 10.17
N ARG A 185 -13.05 8.04 9.32
CA ARG A 185 -12.19 9.15 9.74
C ARG A 185 -12.83 10.51 9.50
N SER A 186 -14.14 10.60 9.23
CA SER A 186 -14.86 11.88 9.16
C SER A 186 -15.84 12.01 10.32
N ASP A 187 -16.57 13.12 10.36
CA ASP A 187 -17.63 13.35 11.34
C ASP A 187 -18.78 12.33 11.25
N ASN A 188 -18.88 11.55 10.17
CA ASN A 188 -19.76 10.37 10.11
C ASN A 188 -19.48 9.40 11.26
N PHE A 189 -18.22 9.30 11.69
CA PHE A 189 -17.85 8.37 12.75
C PHE A 189 -18.51 8.72 14.10
N THR A 190 -18.60 10.00 14.40
CA THR A 190 -19.01 10.51 15.72
C THR A 190 -20.49 10.89 15.77
N THR A 191 -21.15 11.06 14.63
CA THR A 191 -22.46 11.70 14.51
C THR A 191 -23.59 10.69 14.32
N ASP A 192 -24.69 10.86 15.06
CA ASP A 192 -25.92 10.08 14.98
C ASP A 192 -26.85 10.61 13.85
N PHE A 193 -27.98 9.94 13.60
CA PHE A 193 -28.90 10.29 12.51
C PHE A 193 -29.41 11.75 12.58
N ASP A 194 -29.47 12.35 13.78
CA ASP A 194 -29.94 13.71 14.01
C ASP A 194 -28.86 14.79 13.82
N GLY A 195 -27.64 14.40 13.44
CA GLY A 195 -26.52 15.32 13.27
C GLY A 195 -25.82 15.70 14.58
N GLN A 196 -26.22 15.11 15.72
CA GLN A 196 -25.54 15.29 17.00
C GLN A 196 -24.53 14.17 17.27
N PRO A 197 -23.48 14.42 18.06
CA PRO A 197 -22.58 13.37 18.49
C PRO A 197 -23.32 12.25 19.25
N PHE A 198 -22.88 11.00 19.07
CA PHE A 198 -23.43 9.88 19.84
C PHE A 198 -23.36 10.15 21.34
N ASN A 199 -24.49 10.00 22.03
CA ASN A 199 -24.59 10.22 23.48
C ASN A 199 -23.72 9.27 24.31
N ASP A 200 -23.36 8.12 23.75
CA ASP A 200 -22.52 7.08 24.34
C ASP A 200 -21.10 7.06 23.74
N TYR A 201 -20.69 8.15 23.08
CA TYR A 201 -19.35 8.29 22.53
C TYR A 201 -18.29 8.32 23.63
N ASP A 202 -17.37 7.36 23.56
CA ASP A 202 -16.18 7.29 24.40
C ASP A 202 -14.93 7.48 23.53
N SER A 203 -14.14 8.51 23.85
CA SER A 203 -12.95 8.87 23.08
C SER A 203 -11.82 7.86 23.20
N GLU A 204 -11.69 7.14 24.32
CA GLU A 204 -10.67 6.10 24.49
C GLU A 204 -11.00 4.91 23.58
N VAL A 205 -12.26 4.46 23.62
CA VAL A 205 -12.74 3.38 22.74
C VAL A 205 -12.65 3.80 21.27
N ALA A 206 -13.04 5.03 20.93
CA ALA A 206 -12.95 5.55 19.57
C ALA A 206 -11.51 5.51 19.03
N ASN A 207 -10.52 5.90 19.83
CA ASN A 207 -9.12 5.85 19.42
C ASN A 207 -8.63 4.42 19.16
N GLU A 208 -9.08 3.43 19.93
CA GLU A 208 -8.76 2.03 19.68
C GLU A 208 -9.44 1.51 18.40
N LEU A 209 -10.68 1.89 18.16
CA LEU A 209 -11.43 1.52 16.96
C LEU A 209 -10.76 2.09 15.69
N LEU A 210 -10.32 3.35 15.75
CA LEU A 210 -9.71 4.06 14.62
C LEU A 210 -8.20 3.85 14.47
N LYS A 211 -7.57 3.09 15.35
CA LYS A 211 -6.14 2.78 15.24
C LYS A 211 -5.86 2.02 13.94
N GLN A 212 -5.02 2.57 13.09
CA GLN A 212 -4.60 1.92 11.85
C GLN A 212 -3.83 0.63 12.15
N GLU A 213 -4.23 -0.44 11.47
CA GLU A 213 -3.56 -1.74 11.55
C GLU A 213 -2.21 -1.68 10.82
N LYS A 214 -1.14 -2.10 11.53
CA LYS A 214 0.17 -2.38 10.94
C LYS A 214 0.28 -3.89 10.74
N PHE A 215 0.60 -4.34 9.53
CA PHE A 215 0.83 -5.75 9.23
C PHE A 215 2.13 -6.25 9.85
N ASP A 216 2.17 -7.55 10.11
CA ASP A 216 3.37 -8.24 10.57
C ASP A 216 4.50 -8.15 9.55
N ASP A 217 5.72 -8.04 10.05
CA ASP A 217 6.92 -8.03 9.23
C ASP A 217 7.17 -9.43 8.62
N TYR A 218 7.75 -9.49 7.42
CA TYR A 218 7.95 -10.77 6.72
C TYR A 218 9.29 -10.88 5.99
N VAL A 219 9.75 -12.12 5.78
CA VAL A 219 11.04 -12.44 5.16
C VAL A 219 10.85 -13.34 3.93
N LEU A 220 11.33 -12.89 2.78
CA LEU A 220 11.30 -13.68 1.54
C LEU A 220 12.70 -14.08 1.12
N VAL A 221 12.94 -15.40 1.12
CA VAL A 221 14.18 -16.00 0.59
C VAL A 221 13.95 -16.46 -0.84
N ASN A 222 14.74 -15.98 -1.78
CA ASN A 222 14.70 -16.40 -3.17
C ASN A 222 16.03 -17.03 -3.56
N ILE A 223 15.96 -18.12 -4.32
CA ILE A 223 17.12 -18.86 -4.82
C ILE A 223 17.02 -18.89 -6.33
N VAL A 224 18.13 -18.61 -7.01
CA VAL A 224 18.23 -18.76 -8.45
C VAL A 224 19.50 -19.52 -8.78
N GLY A 225 19.47 -20.40 -9.76
CA GLY A 225 20.66 -21.11 -10.19
C GLY A 225 20.55 -21.58 -11.61
N GLY A 226 21.69 -21.70 -12.27
CA GLY A 226 21.71 -22.12 -13.66
C GLY A 226 23.03 -22.71 -14.09
N LYS A 227 23.00 -23.40 -15.22
CA LYS A 227 24.17 -23.96 -15.86
C LYS A 227 24.03 -23.84 -17.37
N SER A 228 25.16 -23.58 -18.02
CA SER A 228 25.25 -23.56 -19.47
C SER A 228 26.44 -24.36 -19.96
N TRP A 229 26.33 -24.84 -21.19
CA TRP A 229 27.36 -25.59 -21.90
C TRP A 229 27.51 -25.02 -23.30
N LYS A 230 28.75 -25.01 -23.79
CA LYS A 230 29.04 -24.73 -25.19
C LYS A 230 29.21 -26.05 -25.94
N ILE A 231 28.39 -26.27 -26.96
CA ILE A 231 28.46 -27.44 -27.85
C ILE A 231 28.63 -26.91 -29.27
N ASN A 232 29.84 -27.09 -29.83
CA ASN A 232 30.25 -26.46 -31.09
C ASN A 232 30.08 -24.92 -31.04
N GLN A 233 29.24 -24.38 -31.91
CA GLN A 233 28.90 -22.95 -31.97
C GLN A 233 27.69 -22.57 -31.11
N TYR A 234 26.95 -23.55 -30.59
CA TYR A 234 25.72 -23.33 -29.83
C TYR A 234 25.99 -23.27 -28.32
N TYR A 235 25.24 -22.42 -27.62
CA TYR A 235 25.16 -22.45 -26.16
C TYR A 235 23.81 -23.02 -25.74
N ILE A 236 23.82 -24.06 -24.95
CA ILE A 236 22.62 -24.64 -24.33
C ILE A 236 22.71 -24.36 -22.84
N GLY A 237 21.63 -23.93 -22.22
CA GLY A 237 21.62 -23.70 -20.79
C GLY A 237 20.22 -23.79 -20.20
N PHE A 238 20.19 -23.84 -18.88
CA PHE A 238 18.97 -23.71 -18.13
C PHE A 238 19.23 -22.87 -16.88
N PHE A 239 18.16 -22.28 -16.36
CA PHE A 239 18.14 -21.76 -15.02
C PHE A 239 16.81 -22.09 -14.35
N ALA A 240 16.86 -22.18 -13.02
CA ALA A 240 15.72 -22.38 -12.16
C ALA A 240 15.69 -21.29 -11.09
N THR A 241 14.50 -20.85 -10.73
CA THR A 241 14.25 -19.90 -9.66
C THR A 241 13.24 -20.49 -8.70
N ILE A 242 13.50 -20.36 -7.41
CA ILE A 242 12.60 -20.64 -6.30
C ILE A 242 12.35 -19.30 -5.61
N ASN A 243 11.14 -18.76 -5.71
CA ASN A 243 10.76 -17.57 -4.97
C ASN A 243 10.01 -17.99 -3.70
N ASN A 244 10.19 -17.23 -2.61
CA ASN A 244 9.64 -17.56 -1.30
C ASN A 244 9.96 -19.01 -0.89
N ALA A 245 11.24 -19.37 -0.91
CA ALA A 245 11.73 -20.74 -0.69
C ALA A 245 11.41 -21.29 0.72
N LEU A 246 11.06 -20.42 1.67
CA LEU A 246 10.62 -20.79 3.02
C LEU A 246 9.10 -20.99 3.12
N ASP A 247 8.36 -20.77 2.03
CA ASP A 247 6.89 -20.82 1.97
C ASP A 247 6.23 -19.96 3.06
N GLN A 248 6.79 -18.76 3.29
CA GLN A 248 6.24 -17.84 4.27
C GLN A 248 4.89 -17.30 3.76
N GLU A 249 3.84 -17.39 4.57
CA GLU A 249 2.59 -16.68 4.35
C GLU A 249 2.76 -15.21 4.78
N TYR A 250 2.30 -14.27 3.95
CA TYR A 250 2.46 -12.84 4.23
C TYR A 250 1.35 -12.01 3.57
N ILE A 251 1.04 -10.86 4.20
CA ILE A 251 0.09 -9.87 3.70
C ILE A 251 0.86 -8.81 2.92
N THR A 252 0.43 -8.56 1.69
CA THR A 252 1.02 -7.55 0.79
C THR A 252 0.32 -6.20 0.87
N GLY A 253 -0.92 -6.20 1.35
CA GLY A 253 -1.76 -5.02 1.52
C GLY A 253 -3.14 -5.41 2.04
N GLY A 254 -3.99 -4.41 2.24
CA GLY A 254 -5.36 -4.61 2.66
C GLY A 254 -6.09 -3.29 2.84
N PHE A 255 -7.39 -3.35 3.10
CA PHE A 255 -8.23 -2.19 3.33
C PHE A 255 -9.29 -2.45 4.41
N GLU A 256 -9.62 -1.44 5.20
CA GLU A 256 -10.77 -1.41 6.12
C GLU A 256 -12.06 -1.33 5.29
N GLN A 257 -13.07 -2.14 5.59
CA GLN A 257 -14.34 -2.07 4.88
C GLN A 257 -15.15 -0.84 5.32
N GLY A 258 -15.80 -0.18 4.35
CA GLY A 258 -16.67 0.97 4.61
C GLY A 258 -18.11 0.63 4.96
N ARG A 259 -18.43 -0.64 5.20
CA ARG A 259 -19.82 -1.05 5.48
C ARG A 259 -20.30 -0.59 6.85
N LYS A 260 -19.42 -0.65 7.85
CA LYS A 260 -19.68 -0.25 9.23
C LYS A 260 -18.69 0.87 9.59
N SER A 261 -19.13 2.11 9.39
CA SER A 261 -18.25 3.29 9.39
C SER A 261 -18.54 4.31 10.50
N ASN A 262 -19.59 4.11 11.30
CA ASN A 262 -19.88 4.93 12.48
C ASN A 262 -19.41 4.25 13.79
N TYR A 263 -19.33 5.02 14.88
CA TYR A 263 -18.82 4.56 16.18
C TYR A 263 -19.59 3.36 16.74
N ARG A 264 -20.93 3.39 16.75
CA ARG A 264 -21.74 2.30 17.30
C ARG A 264 -21.60 1.03 16.48
N ASP A 265 -21.66 1.13 15.16
CA ASP A 265 -21.55 0.01 14.24
C ASP A 265 -20.18 -0.66 14.31
N LEU A 266 -19.10 0.12 14.31
CA LEU A 266 -17.74 -0.42 14.37
C LEU A 266 -17.46 -1.04 15.75
N ARG A 267 -17.98 -0.44 16.83
CA ARG A 267 -17.90 -1.00 18.19
C ARG A 267 -18.64 -2.32 18.28
N GLU A 268 -19.89 -2.37 17.81
CA GLU A 268 -20.69 -3.59 17.81
C GLU A 268 -19.99 -4.70 17.02
N ASP A 269 -19.58 -4.41 15.77
CA ASP A 269 -18.99 -5.43 14.90
C ASP A 269 -17.69 -6.00 15.47
N ARG A 270 -16.82 -5.17 16.06
CA ARG A 270 -15.58 -5.64 16.70
C ARG A 270 -15.81 -6.36 18.03
N SER A 271 -16.94 -6.13 18.71
CA SER A 271 -17.25 -6.78 19.99
C SER A 271 -17.78 -8.22 19.86
N ARG A 272 -18.03 -8.68 18.64
CA ARG A 272 -18.59 -10.01 18.36
C ARG A 272 -17.64 -11.13 18.75
N GLU A 273 -18.18 -12.18 19.38
CA GLU A 273 -17.42 -13.33 19.89
C GLU A 273 -16.60 -14.05 18.80
N ASN A 274 -17.14 -14.13 17.57
CA ASN A 274 -16.49 -14.81 16.43
C ASN A 274 -15.70 -13.85 15.52
N GLY A 275 -15.39 -12.65 16.02
CA GLY A 275 -14.72 -11.61 15.25
C GLY A 275 -15.67 -10.78 14.38
N SER A 276 -15.11 -9.72 13.82
CA SER A 276 -15.82 -8.72 13.00
C SER A 276 -16.30 -9.32 11.67
N VAL A 277 -17.58 -9.11 11.36
CA VAL A 277 -18.20 -9.59 10.11
C VAL A 277 -17.74 -8.72 8.94
N PHE A 278 -17.57 -7.42 9.19
CA PHE A 278 -17.11 -6.44 8.20
C PHE A 278 -15.70 -5.92 8.52
N GLY A 279 -14.82 -6.83 8.93
CA GLY A 279 -13.44 -6.51 9.25
C GLY A 279 -12.59 -6.20 8.02
N SER A 280 -11.33 -5.81 8.24
CA SER A 280 -10.37 -5.54 7.17
C SER A 280 -10.26 -6.71 6.18
N ARG A 281 -10.05 -6.38 4.91
CA ARG A 281 -9.75 -7.36 3.85
C ARG A 281 -8.28 -7.30 3.51
N TYR A 282 -7.66 -8.47 3.37
CA TYR A 282 -6.22 -8.61 3.16
C TYR A 282 -5.91 -9.23 1.81
N PHE A 283 -4.81 -8.79 1.20
CA PHE A 283 -4.24 -9.35 -0.01
C PHE A 283 -3.01 -10.17 0.37
N PHE A 284 -3.07 -11.47 0.12
CA PHE A 284 -1.97 -12.38 0.44
C PHE A 284 -0.97 -12.46 -0.71
N GLY A 285 0.31 -12.51 -0.34
CA GLY A 285 1.37 -12.85 -1.27
C GLY A 285 1.31 -14.31 -1.70
N THR A 286 2.00 -14.62 -2.80
CA THR A 286 2.13 -16.01 -3.25
C THR A 286 3.06 -16.79 -2.32
N GLY A 287 2.72 -18.04 -2.03
CA GLY A 287 3.62 -19.00 -1.40
C GLY A 287 4.83 -19.34 -2.28
N ALA A 288 5.50 -20.45 -1.97
CA ALA A 288 6.65 -20.92 -2.72
C ALA A 288 6.29 -21.12 -4.22
N SER A 289 7.06 -20.48 -5.10
CA SER A 289 6.88 -20.61 -6.56
C SER A 289 8.17 -21.03 -7.25
N TYR A 290 8.02 -21.87 -8.28
CA TYR A 290 9.12 -22.49 -8.98
C TYR A 290 9.05 -22.14 -10.46
N TYR A 291 10.16 -21.72 -11.04
CA TYR A 291 10.27 -21.41 -12.45
C TYR A 291 11.52 -22.07 -13.03
N VAL A 292 11.39 -22.71 -14.19
CA VAL A 292 12.52 -23.30 -14.92
C VAL A 292 12.46 -22.82 -16.36
N ASN A 293 13.60 -22.39 -16.88
CA ASN A 293 13.75 -21.99 -18.27
C ASN A 293 14.93 -22.74 -18.89
N VAL A 294 14.72 -23.26 -20.10
CA VAL A 294 15.75 -23.87 -20.93
C VAL A 294 15.87 -23.03 -22.19
N TYR A 295 17.11 -22.72 -22.59
CA TYR A 295 17.38 -21.89 -23.75
C TYR A 295 18.51 -22.46 -24.61
N VAL A 296 18.45 -22.16 -25.90
CA VAL A 296 19.50 -22.43 -26.88
C VAL A 296 19.82 -21.12 -27.59
N ARG A 297 21.11 -20.76 -27.63
CA ARG A 297 21.62 -19.61 -28.37
C ARG A 297 22.51 -20.10 -29.52
N PHE A 298 22.16 -19.68 -30.73
CA PHE A 298 22.87 -19.97 -31.98
C PHE A 298 23.66 -18.77 -32.48
#